data_AF-M0MRF3-F1
#
_entry.id   AF-M0MRF3-F1
#
_cell.length_a   1.000
_cell.length_b   1.000
_cell.length_c   1.000
_cell.angle_alpha   90.00
_cell.angle_beta   90.00
_cell.angle_gamma   90.00
#
_symmetry.space_group_name_H-M   'P 1'
#
loop_
_entity.id
_entity.type
_entity.pdbx_description
1 polymer ?
#
loop_
_entity_poly.entity_id
_entity_poly.type
_entity_poly.pdbx_seq_one_letter_code
_entity_poly.pdbx_strand_id
1 'polypeptide(L)'
;SKLQRCWAHLLREAKYVAERHEEAEPISEILHDLHEDLTAFDEEDPPASARERRRAQASLCLEELIRADYETEEVTQLAEKIRNGLGSWLTFVTEPDVDSTNNRAERALREQVVMRKMFGGLRS
;
A
#
# COMPACT_ATOMS: atom_id res chain seq x y z
N SER A 1 -18.79 12.07 1.13
CA SER A 1 -17.87 11.50 0.12
C SER A 1 -17.24 10.25 0.69
N LYS A 2 -17.42 9.07 0.06
CA LYS A 2 -16.78 7.82 0.49
C LYS A 2 -15.29 7.90 0.17
N LEU A 3 -14.49 8.39 1.12
CA LEU A 3 -13.03 8.45 1.00
C LEU A 3 -12.52 7.00 0.96
N GLN A 4 -12.22 6.48 -0.23
CA GLN A 4 -11.39 5.29 -0.34
C GLN A 4 -10.02 5.63 0.23
N ARG A 5 -9.72 5.05 1.39
CA ARG A 5 -8.42 5.12 2.06
C ARG A 5 -7.45 4.20 1.29
N CYS A 6 -6.80 4.75 0.27
CA CYS A 6 -5.81 4.01 -0.53
C CYS A 6 -4.40 4.27 0.00
N TRP A 7 -3.52 3.25 -0.12
CA TRP A 7 -2.10 3.39 0.23
C TRP A 7 -1.43 4.57 -0.49
N ALA A 8 -1.79 4.83 -1.75
CA ALA A 8 -1.28 5.98 -2.49
C ALA A 8 -1.51 7.34 -1.78
N HIS A 9 -2.62 7.50 -1.05
CA HIS A 9 -2.87 8.72 -0.29
C HIS A 9 -2.03 8.75 1.00
N LEU A 10 -1.92 7.61 1.69
CA LEU A 10 -1.10 7.48 2.89
C LEU A 10 0.38 7.74 2.59
N LEU A 11 0.93 7.14 1.53
CA LEU A 11 2.32 7.30 1.12
C LEU A 11 2.63 8.75 0.71
N ARG A 12 1.70 9.41 0.01
CA ARG A 12 1.85 10.83 -0.34
C ARG A 12 1.84 11.72 0.89
N GLU A 13 0.95 11.45 1.84
CA GLU A 13 0.87 12.22 3.08
C GLU A 13 2.13 12.00 3.94
N ALA A 14 2.56 10.75 4.09
CA ALA A 14 3.79 10.41 4.82
C ALA A 14 5.01 11.11 4.22
N LYS A 15 5.14 11.11 2.88
CA LYS A 15 6.20 11.84 2.18
C LYS A 15 6.11 13.35 2.43
N TYR A 16 4.92 13.93 2.33
CA TYR A 16 4.72 15.36 2.58
C TYR A 16 5.14 15.77 4.00
N VAL A 17 4.83 14.93 5.00
CA VAL A 17 5.24 15.17 6.39
C VAL A 17 6.75 14.98 6.55
N ALA A 18 7.34 13.94 5.93
CA ALA A 18 8.78 13.69 5.93
C ALA A 18 9.60 14.83 5.30
N GLU A 19 9.10 15.47 4.24
CA GLU A 19 9.74 16.65 3.62
C GLU A 19 9.77 17.88 4.55
N ARG A 20 8.95 17.88 5.61
CA ARG A 20 8.83 18.99 6.56
C ARG A 20 9.47 18.67 7.92
N HIS A 21 9.51 17.39 8.28
CA HIS A 21 9.89 16.91 9.59
C HIS A 21 10.76 15.65 9.45
N GLU A 22 12.02 15.73 9.87
CA GLU A 22 12.98 14.62 9.83
C GLU A 22 12.48 13.39 10.62
N GLU A 23 11.68 13.60 11.67
CA GLU A 23 11.02 12.51 12.44
C GLU A 23 10.10 11.63 11.57
N ALA A 24 9.54 12.16 10.48
CA ALA A 24 8.65 11.41 9.59
C ALA A 24 9.38 10.73 8.42
N GLU A 25 10.66 11.02 8.17
CA GLU A 25 11.46 10.31 7.17
C GLU A 25 11.43 8.78 7.37
N PRO A 26 11.79 8.23 8.55
CA PRO A 26 11.77 6.79 8.75
C PRO A 26 10.35 6.20 8.62
N ILE A 27 9.31 6.96 8.98
CA ILE A 27 7.92 6.54 8.81
C ILE A 27 7.57 6.40 7.33
N SER A 28 7.94 7.40 6.53
CA SER A 28 7.69 7.39 5.10
C SER A 28 8.43 6.24 4.42
N GLU A 29 9.70 6.01 4.76
CA GLU A 29 10.48 4.89 4.20
C GLU A 29 9.87 3.53 4.55
N ILE A 30 9.56 3.29 5.84
CA ILE A 30 8.98 2.03 6.29
C ILE A 30 7.63 1.76 5.63
N LEU A 31 6.80 2.80 5.44
CA LEU A 31 5.52 2.66 4.75
C LEU A 31 5.68 2.32 3.27
N HIS A 32 6.65 2.91 2.57
CA HIS A 32 6.90 2.60 1.16
C HIS A 32 7.43 1.17 1.01
N ASP A 33 8.42 0.78 1.82
CA ASP A 33 9.01 -0.56 1.80
C ASP A 33 7.96 -1.64 2.10
N LEU A 34 7.13 -1.41 3.13
CA LEU A 34 6.04 -2.31 3.48
C LEU A 34 5.01 -2.42 2.35
N HIS A 35 4.67 -1.33 1.66
CA HIS A 35 3.73 -1.36 0.55
C HIS A 35 4.30 -2.12 -0.66
N GLU A 36 5.57 -1.89 -1.02
CA GLU A 36 6.23 -2.59 -2.11
C GLU A 36 6.33 -4.09 -1.82
N ASP A 37 6.74 -4.48 -0.61
CA ASP A 37 6.81 -5.88 -0.22
C ASP A 37 5.42 -6.54 -0.24
N LEU A 38 4.39 -5.90 0.33
CA LEU A 38 3.03 -6.44 0.30
C LEU A 38 2.49 -6.58 -1.13
N THR A 39 2.85 -5.65 -2.02
CA THR A 39 2.47 -5.71 -3.44
C THR A 39 3.17 -6.87 -4.12
N ALA A 40 4.49 -7.02 -3.95
CA ALA A 40 5.26 -8.12 -4.51
C ALA A 40 4.77 -9.49 -3.99
N PHE A 41 4.45 -9.57 -2.69
CA PHE A 41 3.90 -10.76 -2.06
C PHE A 41 2.52 -11.11 -2.64
N ASP A 42 1.65 -10.12 -2.90
CA ASP A 42 0.36 -10.38 -3.56
C ASP A 42 0.52 -10.87 -5.01
N GLU A 43 1.52 -10.36 -5.74
CA GLU A 43 1.84 -10.77 -7.12
C GLU A 43 2.22 -12.26 -7.24
N GLU A 44 2.79 -12.85 -6.18
CA GLU A 44 3.16 -14.28 -6.14
C GLU A 44 1.97 -15.23 -5.96
N ASP A 45 0.74 -14.70 -5.81
CA ASP A 45 -0.49 -15.42 -5.48
C ASP A 45 -0.34 -16.47 -4.34
N PRO A 46 0.09 -16.04 -3.15
CA PRO A 46 0.36 -16.95 -2.05
C PRO A 46 -0.95 -17.51 -1.46
N PRO A 47 -0.89 -18.70 -0.80
CA PRO A 47 -2.05 -19.31 -0.18
C PRO A 47 -2.60 -18.45 0.97
N ALA A 48 -3.89 -18.60 1.27
CA ALA A 48 -4.59 -17.84 2.30
C ALA A 48 -3.87 -17.82 3.67
N SER A 49 -3.28 -18.94 4.08
CA SER A 49 -2.52 -19.04 5.33
C SER A 49 -1.25 -18.17 5.35
N ALA A 50 -0.59 -18.03 4.20
CA ALA A 50 0.56 -17.13 4.05
C ALA A 50 0.11 -15.67 4.02
N ARG A 51 -1.04 -15.37 3.39
CA ARG A 51 -1.66 -14.04 3.39
C ARG A 51 -2.03 -13.56 4.80
N GLU A 52 -2.64 -14.43 5.62
CA GLU A 52 -2.92 -14.12 7.03
C GLU A 52 -1.65 -13.85 7.84
N ARG A 53 -0.61 -14.67 7.64
CA ARG A 53 0.70 -14.45 8.29
C ARG A 53 1.33 -13.14 7.87
N ARG A 54 1.32 -12.81 6.57
CA ARG A 54 1.89 -11.55 6.06
C ARG A 54 1.11 -10.35 6.59
N ARG A 55 -0.23 -10.42 6.62
CA ARG A 55 -1.08 -9.40 7.26
C ARG A 55 -0.72 -9.21 8.73
N ALA A 56 -0.57 -10.29 9.50
CA ALA A 56 -0.19 -10.19 10.91
C ALA A 56 1.19 -9.54 11.09
N GLN A 57 2.17 -9.90 10.25
CA GLN A 57 3.50 -9.26 10.27
C GLN A 57 3.43 -7.77 9.94
N ALA A 58 2.68 -7.41 8.89
CA ALA A 58 2.48 -6.02 8.51
C ALA A 58 1.77 -5.21 9.60
N SER A 59 0.76 -5.79 10.26
CA SER A 59 0.11 -5.17 11.41
C SER A 59 1.12 -4.87 12.52
N LEU A 60 1.96 -5.84 12.89
CA LEU A 60 2.97 -5.67 13.93
C LEU A 60 4.00 -4.59 13.56
N CYS A 61 4.47 -4.54 12.30
CA CYS A 61 5.34 -3.47 11.82
C CYS A 61 4.68 -2.10 11.95
N LEU A 62 3.42 -1.97 11.54
CA LEU A 62 2.68 -0.70 11.66
C LEU A 62 2.43 -0.33 13.12
N GLU A 63 2.13 -1.30 13.99
CA GLU A 63 1.94 -1.08 15.43
C GLU A 63 3.23 -0.60 16.11
N GLU A 64 4.38 -1.19 15.78
CA GLU A 64 5.67 -0.73 16.29
C GLU A 64 6.02 0.67 15.77
N LEU A 65 5.69 0.96 14.50
CA LEU A 65 5.91 2.26 13.90
C LEU A 65 5.16 3.35 14.67
N ILE A 66 3.86 3.18 14.88
CA ILE A 66 3.00 4.16 15.58
C ILE A 66 3.16 4.16 17.10
N ARG A 67 3.99 3.27 17.67
CA ARG A 67 4.29 3.20 19.10
C ARG A 67 5.40 4.16 19.48
N ALA A 68 6.20 4.61 18.52
CA ALA A 68 7.16 5.69 18.73
C ALA A 68 6.41 6.95 19.21
N ASP A 69 7.01 7.63 20.18
CA ASP A 69 6.54 8.93 20.63
C ASP A 69 7.15 9.98 19.70
N TYR A 70 6.30 10.79 19.08
CA TYR A 70 6.72 11.84 18.15
C TYR A 70 6.53 13.19 18.81
N GLU A 71 7.56 14.04 18.74
CA GLU A 71 7.51 15.38 19.32
C GLU A 71 6.66 16.32 18.44
N THR A 72 6.62 16.03 17.14
CA THR A 72 5.92 16.84 16.15
C THR A 72 4.44 16.46 16.02
N GLU A 73 3.53 17.43 16.21
CA GLU A 73 2.07 17.23 16.11
C GLU A 73 1.62 16.70 14.73
N GLU A 74 2.21 17.16 13.63
CA GLU A 74 1.91 16.64 12.28
C GLU A 74 2.28 15.15 12.15
N VAL A 75 3.38 14.72 12.76
CA VAL A 75 3.86 13.33 12.74
C VAL A 75 2.99 12.44 13.62
N THR A 76 2.61 12.94 14.81
CA THR A 76 1.66 12.25 15.70
C THR A 76 0.31 12.05 15.01
N GLN A 77 -0.22 13.06 14.32
CA GLN A 77 -1.46 12.92 13.56
C GLN A 77 -1.38 11.89 12.44
N LEU A 78 -0.23 11.81 11.75
CA LEU A 78 0.02 10.77 10.74
C LEU A 78 0.00 9.38 11.38
N ALA A 79 0.71 9.19 12.50
CA ALA A 79 0.74 7.94 13.25
C ALA A 79 -0.65 7.53 13.77
N GLU A 80 -1.42 8.48 14.30
CA GLU A 80 -2.81 8.24 14.71
C GLU A 80 -3.71 7.86 13.54
N LYS A 81 -3.52 8.46 12.36
CA LYS A 81 -4.28 8.06 11.16
C LYS A 81 -3.94 6.64 10.72
N ILE A 82 -2.67 6.25 10.78
CA ILE A 82 -2.22 4.88 10.51
C ILE A 82 -2.87 3.93 11.52
N ARG A 83 -2.82 4.26 12.82
CA ARG A 83 -3.46 3.50 13.91
C ARG A 83 -4.95 3.29 13.67
N ASN A 84 -5.67 4.36 13.35
CA ASN A 84 -7.12 4.34 13.13
C ASN A 84 -7.52 3.56 11.86
N GLY A 85 -6.60 3.40 10.91
CA GLY A 85 -6.83 2.68 9.66
C GLY A 85 -6.19 1.30 9.58
N LEU A 86 -5.45 0.85 10.61
CA LEU A 86 -4.59 -0.34 10.60
C LEU A 86 -5.32 -1.60 10.10
N GLY A 87 -6.58 -1.78 10.51
CA GLY A 87 -7.42 -2.88 10.05
C GLY A 87 -7.87 -2.77 8.58
N SER A 88 -8.03 -1.54 8.05
CA SER A 88 -8.46 -1.26 6.68
C SER A 88 -7.31 -1.21 5.68
N TRP A 89 -6.10 -0.81 6.09
CA TRP A 89 -4.94 -0.74 5.21
C TRP A 89 -4.49 -2.11 4.72
N LEU A 90 -4.69 -3.16 5.53
CA LEU A 90 -4.21 -4.51 5.26
C LEU A 90 -5.30 -5.45 4.72
N THR A 91 -6.52 -4.96 4.53
CA THR A 91 -7.65 -5.78 4.05
C THR A 91 -7.37 -6.38 2.68
N PHE A 92 -6.68 -5.65 1.79
CA PHE A 92 -6.33 -6.12 0.45
C PHE A 92 -5.41 -7.35 0.43
N VAL A 93 -4.61 -7.57 1.49
CA VAL A 93 -3.69 -8.71 1.58
C VAL A 93 -4.47 -10.02 1.75
N THR A 94 -5.57 -9.97 2.51
CA THR A 94 -6.40 -11.14 2.84
C THR A 94 -7.63 -11.27 1.95
N GLU A 95 -8.13 -10.18 1.39
CA GLU A 95 -9.29 -10.18 0.50
C GLU A 95 -8.85 -9.87 -0.93
N PRO A 96 -8.62 -10.88 -1.79
CA PRO A 96 -8.18 -10.68 -3.17
C PRO A 96 -9.21 -9.94 -4.05
N ASP A 97 -10.44 -9.75 -3.55
CA ASP A 97 -11.48 -8.97 -4.23
C ASP A 97 -11.49 -7.48 -3.79
N VAL A 98 -10.73 -7.11 -2.75
CA VAL A 98 -10.64 -5.73 -2.23
C VAL A 98 -9.35 -5.07 -2.70
N ASP A 99 -9.49 -4.14 -3.63
CA ASP A 99 -8.36 -3.46 -4.27
C ASP A 99 -7.78 -2.35 -3.37
N SER A 100 -6.49 -2.44 -3.00
CA SER A 100 -5.81 -1.42 -2.16
C SER A 100 -5.44 -0.15 -2.92
N THR A 101 -5.25 -0.24 -4.24
CA THR A 101 -4.62 0.81 -5.06
C THR A 101 -5.02 0.72 -6.54
N ASN A 102 -6.23 0.27 -6.87
CA ASN A 102 -6.73 0.17 -8.25
C ASN A 102 -5.87 -0.72 -9.18
N ASN A 103 -5.07 -1.63 -8.61
CA ASN A 103 -4.08 -2.43 -9.35
C ASN A 103 -4.79 -3.48 -10.23
N ARG A 104 -6.01 -3.91 -9.88
CA ARG A 104 -6.83 -4.79 -10.73
C ARG A 104 -7.38 -4.07 -11.97
N ALA A 105 -7.68 -2.76 -11.87
CA ALA A 105 -8.10 -1.97 -13.03
C ALA A 105 -6.93 -1.71 -14.00
N GLU A 106 -5.72 -1.50 -13.47
CA GLU A 106 -4.51 -1.49 -14.30
C GLU A 106 -4.18 -2.87 -14.89
N ARG A 107 -4.50 -3.97 -14.20
CA ARG A 107 -4.30 -5.35 -14.69
C ARG A 107 -5.28 -5.73 -15.80
N ALA A 108 -6.55 -5.31 -15.73
CA ALA A 108 -7.48 -5.45 -16.85
C ALA A 108 -7.01 -4.69 -18.11
N LEU A 109 -6.29 -3.57 -17.94
CA LEU A 109 -5.67 -2.84 -19.03
C LEU A 109 -4.31 -3.45 -19.45
N ARG A 110 -3.47 -3.94 -18.54
CA ARG A 110 -2.17 -4.55 -18.87
C ARG A 110 -2.29 -5.94 -19.50
N GLU A 111 -3.25 -6.78 -19.10
CA GLU A 111 -3.55 -8.05 -19.78
C GLU A 111 -4.19 -7.83 -21.16
N GLN A 112 -4.95 -6.75 -21.36
CA GLN A 112 -5.43 -6.34 -22.70
C GLN A 112 -4.31 -5.74 -23.58
N VAL A 113 -3.31 -5.07 -23.00
CA VAL A 113 -2.21 -4.42 -23.74
C VAL A 113 -1.13 -5.41 -24.18
N VAL A 114 -0.94 -6.53 -23.48
CA VAL A 114 -0.07 -7.63 -23.99
C VAL A 114 -0.68 -8.32 -25.22
N MET A 115 -2.00 -8.22 -25.42
CA MET A 115 -2.72 -8.74 -26.60
C MET A 115 -2.94 -7.70 -27.72
N ARG A 116 -2.18 -6.60 -27.75
CA ARG A 116 -2.06 -5.73 -28.93
C ARG A 116 -0.62 -5.51 -29.36
N LYS A 117 0.10 -6.62 -29.54
CA LYS A 117 1.34 -6.65 -30.34
C LYS A 117 1.39 -7.87 -31.27
N MET A 118 0.24 -8.27 -31.81
CA MET A 118 0.11 -9.40 -32.75
C MET A 118 -0.75 -9.10 -34.00
N PHE A 119 -1.21 -7.85 -34.20
CA PHE A 119 -1.90 -7.45 -35.44
C PHE A 119 -1.44 -6.06 -35.88
N GLY A 120 -0.26 -6.01 -36.49
CA GLY A 120 0.26 -4.84 -37.21
C GLY A 120 0.84 -5.20 -38.57
N GLY A 121 0.47 -6.36 -39.12
CA GLY A 121 0.80 -6.78 -40.48
C GLY A 121 -0.30 -6.41 -41.45
N LEU A 122 -0.57 -5.12 -41.64
CA LEU A 122 -1.20 -4.65 -42.87
C LEU A 122 -0.07 -4.23 -43.82
N ARG A 123 0.30 -5.13 -44.72
CA ARG A 123 0.96 -4.78 -45.97
C ARG A 123 0.04 -5.18 -47.11
N SER A 124 -0.50 -4.14 -47.74
CA SER A 124 -0.99 -4.03 -49.13
C SER A 124 -2.22 -4.84 -49.54
#